data_AF-A0A455B3V1-F1
#
_entry.id   AF-A0A455B3V1-F1
#
_cell.length_a   1.000
_cell.length_b   1.000
_cell.length_c   1.000
_cell.angle_alpha   90.00
_cell.angle_beta   90.00
_cell.angle_gamma   90.00
#
_symmetry.space_group_name_H-M   'P 1'
#
loop_
_entity.id
_entity.type
_entity.pdbx_description
1 polymer ?
#
loop_
_entity_poly.entity_id
_entity_poly.type
_entity_poly.pdbx_seq_one_letter_code
_entity_poly.pdbx_strand_id
1 'polypeptide(L)'
;MSLNYLCPLEEDRCDYYGCKKNGQDECASGLLCQCKPGLQRPNPQFPLCVALGPQCPDYCNTQNKSQCLVKNSRDAKCVCLPGYKEDNRGICQPCAFGYSGVDCKDCE
;
A
#
# COMPACT_ATOMS: atom_id res chain seq x y z
N MET A 1 -37.48 -0.58 -36.91
CA MET A 1 -37.11 -0.86 -35.51
C MET A 1 -35.66 -0.44 -35.32
N SER A 2 -35.41 0.76 -34.80
CA SER A 2 -34.05 1.20 -34.46
C SER A 2 -33.71 0.68 -33.07
N LEU A 3 -32.72 -0.22 -33.00
CA LEU A 3 -32.16 -0.69 -31.75
C LEU A 3 -31.36 0.46 -31.12
N ASN A 4 -31.96 1.12 -30.13
CA ASN A 4 -31.25 1.95 -29.16
C ASN A 4 -30.40 1.04 -28.29
N TYR A 5 -29.15 0.78 -28.69
CA TYR A 5 -28.14 0.26 -27.79
C TYR A 5 -27.61 1.42 -26.94
N LEU A 6 -28.28 1.69 -25.84
CA LEU A 6 -27.66 2.36 -24.68
C LEU A 6 -26.64 1.37 -24.09
N CYS A 7 -25.37 1.48 -24.48
CA CYS A 7 -24.26 0.91 -23.70
C CYS A 7 -23.94 1.89 -22.57
N PRO A 8 -24.22 1.56 -21.29
CA PRO A 8 -24.00 2.49 -20.20
C PRO A 8 -22.54 2.49 -19.74
N LEU A 9 -22.07 3.70 -19.44
CA LEU A 9 -20.84 4.09 -18.74
C LEU A 9 -19.55 3.89 -19.53
N GLU A 10 -19.23 4.86 -20.41
CA GLU A 10 -17.81 5.18 -20.65
C GLU A 10 -17.19 5.49 -19.28
N GLU A 11 -16.45 4.53 -18.73
CA GLU A 11 -15.63 4.80 -17.56
C GLU A 11 -14.63 5.90 -17.97
N ASP A 12 -14.80 7.08 -17.38
CA ASP A 12 -13.99 8.23 -17.70
C ASP A 12 -12.51 7.85 -17.56
N ARG A 13 -11.73 8.09 -18.61
CA ARG A 13 -10.32 7.65 -18.67
C ARG A 13 -9.52 8.15 -17.47
N CYS A 14 -9.83 9.33 -16.95
CA CYS A 14 -9.18 9.84 -15.74
C CYS A 14 -9.56 9.04 -14.49
N ASP A 15 -10.80 8.60 -14.38
CA ASP A 15 -11.24 7.74 -13.29
C ASP A 15 -10.55 6.36 -13.37
N TYR A 16 -10.47 5.76 -14.57
CA TYR A 16 -9.74 4.51 -14.81
C TYR A 16 -8.26 4.60 -14.41
N TYR A 17 -7.57 5.67 -14.80
CA TYR A 17 -6.16 5.87 -14.47
C TYR A 17 -5.92 6.44 -13.06
N GLY A 18 -6.95 6.83 -12.30
CA GLY A 18 -6.79 7.48 -10.99
C GLY A 18 -6.22 8.91 -11.07
N CYS A 19 -6.40 9.57 -12.22
CA CYS A 19 -5.89 10.91 -12.53
C CYS A 19 -6.90 12.01 -12.19
N LYS A 20 -6.42 13.24 -11.98
CA LYS A 20 -7.30 14.42 -11.93
C LYS A 20 -7.79 14.78 -13.33
N LYS A 21 -9.08 15.15 -13.43
CA LYS A 21 -9.67 15.75 -14.63
C LYS A 21 -9.24 17.21 -14.70
N ASN A 22 -8.07 17.45 -15.29
CA ASN A 22 -7.63 18.81 -15.63
C ASN A 22 -7.73 18.95 -17.15
N GLY A 23 -8.44 19.97 -17.63
CA GLY A 23 -8.78 20.16 -19.05
C GLY A 23 -7.62 20.41 -20.02
N GLN A 24 -6.38 20.08 -19.62
CA GLN A 24 -5.18 20.23 -20.44
C GLN A 24 -4.85 18.95 -21.22
N ASP A 25 -5.29 17.78 -20.75
CA ASP A 25 -4.96 16.49 -21.38
C ASP A 25 -6.10 15.45 -21.37
N GLU A 26 -7.25 15.70 -20.70
CA GLU A 26 -8.38 14.74 -20.58
C GLU A 26 -7.95 13.28 -20.26
N CYS A 27 -6.81 13.13 -19.59
CA CYS A 27 -6.14 11.86 -19.34
C CYS A 27 -5.92 11.01 -20.61
N ALA A 28 -5.57 11.67 -21.72
CA ALA A 28 -5.12 11.08 -22.96
C ALA A 28 -3.93 10.12 -22.77
N SER A 29 -3.13 10.35 -21.74
CA SER A 29 -2.12 9.42 -21.26
C SER A 29 -2.12 9.36 -19.73
N GLY A 30 -2.39 8.18 -19.18
CA GLY A 30 -2.24 7.91 -17.74
C GLY A 30 -0.80 8.06 -17.23
N LEU A 31 0.19 8.12 -18.12
CA LEU A 31 1.61 8.33 -17.80
C LEU A 31 1.98 9.81 -17.59
N LEU A 32 1.18 10.75 -18.09
CA LEU A 32 1.49 12.19 -18.01
C LEU A 32 0.56 12.94 -17.06
N CYS A 33 -0.54 12.30 -16.66
CA CYS A 33 -1.53 12.90 -15.79
C CYS A 33 -1.00 13.12 -14.36
N GLN A 34 -1.59 14.09 -13.66
CA GLN A 34 -1.43 14.24 -12.21
C GLN A 34 -2.38 13.29 -11.47
N CYS A 35 -1.84 12.50 -10.54
CA CYS A 35 -2.65 11.60 -9.70
C CYS A 35 -3.62 12.37 -8.80
N LYS A 36 -4.79 11.75 -8.53
CA LYS A 36 -5.70 12.24 -7.49
C LYS A 36 -5.03 12.20 -6.11
N PRO A 37 -5.47 13.04 -5.15
CA PRO A 37 -4.95 13.00 -3.78
C PRO A 37 -5.04 11.61 -3.17
N GLY A 38 -3.97 11.16 -2.50
CA GLY A 38 -3.89 9.82 -1.89
C GLY A 38 -3.52 8.68 -2.87
N LEU A 39 -3.41 8.96 -4.17
CA LEU A 39 -2.88 8.02 -5.16
C LEU A 39 -1.48 8.47 -5.60
N GLN A 40 -0.60 7.51 -5.87
CA GLN A 40 0.69 7.76 -6.49
C GLN A 40 0.95 6.77 -7.62
N ARG A 41 1.84 7.18 -8.50
CA ARG A 41 2.33 6.32 -9.57
C ARG A 41 3.53 5.50 -9.05
N PRO A 42 3.44 4.16 -9.01
CA PRO A 42 4.51 3.32 -8.45
C PRO A 42 5.85 3.46 -9.17
N ASN A 43 5.83 3.68 -10.49
CA ASN A 43 7.01 3.96 -11.29
C ASN A 43 6.62 4.77 -12.56
N PRO A 44 7.56 5.50 -13.19
CA PRO A 44 7.24 6.39 -14.31
C PRO A 44 6.56 5.72 -15.52
N GLN A 45 6.76 4.41 -15.71
CA GLN A 45 6.21 3.63 -16.83
C GLN A 45 4.85 2.99 -16.50
N PHE A 46 4.31 3.21 -15.31
CA PHE A 46 3.04 2.65 -14.89
C PHE A 46 1.92 3.67 -15.13
N PRO A 47 0.94 3.38 -16.01
CA PRO A 47 -0.07 4.37 -16.42
C PRO A 47 -1.16 4.63 -15.38
N LEU A 48 -1.17 3.89 -14.27
CA LEU A 48 -2.21 3.99 -13.23
C LEU A 48 -1.66 4.68 -11.99
N CYS A 49 -2.43 5.60 -11.44
CA CYS A 49 -2.27 6.11 -10.09
C CYS A 49 -3.01 5.17 -9.15
N VAL A 50 -2.27 4.48 -8.30
CA VAL A 50 -2.85 3.56 -7.31
C VAL A 50 -2.67 4.14 -5.93
N ALA A 51 -3.53 3.72 -4.99
CA ALA A 51 -3.21 3.96 -3.60
C ALA A 51 -1.94 3.14 -3.34
N LEU A 52 -0.85 3.79 -2.93
CA LEU A 52 0.23 3.03 -2.32
C LEU A 52 -0.44 2.37 -1.12
N GLY A 53 -0.37 1.03 -1.06
CA GLY A 53 -0.96 0.28 0.02
C GLY A 53 -0.54 0.87 1.38
N PRO A 54 -1.26 0.52 2.46
CA PRO A 54 -0.94 0.97 3.82
C PRO A 54 0.57 0.94 4.04
N GLN A 55 1.14 2.13 4.22
CA GLN A 55 2.57 2.26 4.46
C GLN A 55 2.81 1.92 5.92
N CYS A 56 3.77 1.04 6.18
CA CYS A 56 4.30 0.94 7.53
C CYS A 56 5.09 2.21 7.86
N PRO A 57 5.14 2.62 9.13
CA PRO A 57 5.97 3.74 9.56
C PRO A 57 7.43 3.53 9.16
N ASP A 58 8.19 4.61 8.91
CA ASP A 58 9.60 4.51 8.53
C ASP A 58 10.47 3.75 9.55
N TYR A 59 10.10 3.80 10.83
CA TYR A 59 10.78 3.05 11.88
C TYR A 59 10.57 1.53 11.77
N CYS A 60 9.62 1.07 10.96
CA CYS A 60 9.31 -0.34 10.78
C CYS A 60 10.29 -1.01 9.82
N ASN A 61 11.49 -1.32 10.31
CA ASN A 61 12.58 -1.81 9.50
C ASN A 61 13.51 -2.73 10.30
N THR A 62 14.45 -3.37 9.58
CA THR A 62 15.39 -4.33 10.14
C THR A 62 16.39 -3.72 11.13
N GLN A 63 16.68 -2.42 11.03
CA GLN A 63 17.52 -1.71 12.01
C GLN A 63 16.83 -1.65 13.37
N ASN A 64 15.51 -1.40 13.38
CA ASN A 64 14.66 -1.43 14.57
C ASN A 64 14.08 -2.81 14.89
N LYS A 65 14.64 -3.88 14.32
CA LYS A 65 14.27 -5.28 14.58
C LYS A 65 12.78 -5.56 14.34
N SER A 66 12.19 -4.89 13.36
CA SER A 66 10.79 -5.03 12.98
C SER A 66 10.64 -5.27 11.47
N GLN A 67 9.45 -5.75 11.09
CA GLN A 67 9.05 -6.00 9.71
C GLN A 67 7.62 -5.52 9.47
N CYS A 68 7.39 -5.06 8.24
CA CYS A 68 6.08 -4.64 7.78
C CYS A 68 5.32 -5.84 7.20
N LEU A 69 4.19 -6.19 7.81
CA LEU A 69 3.26 -7.20 7.29
C LEU A 69 2.07 -6.52 6.63
N VAL A 70 2.04 -6.52 5.30
CA VAL A 70 0.89 -6.04 4.53
C VAL A 70 -0.13 -7.17 4.42
N LYS A 71 -1.29 -7.03 5.08
CA LYS A 71 -2.36 -8.04 5.03
C LYS A 71 -3.28 -7.85 3.84
N ASN A 72 -3.57 -6.60 3.48
CA ASN A 72 -4.36 -6.24 2.31
C ASN A 72 -4.05 -4.81 1.87
N SER A 73 -4.74 -4.32 0.84
CA SER A 73 -4.56 -2.97 0.28
C SER A 73 -4.90 -1.81 1.24
N ARG A 74 -5.33 -2.10 2.48
CA ARG A 74 -5.71 -1.10 3.50
C ARG A 74 -5.11 -1.36 4.89
N ASP A 75 -4.66 -2.58 5.18
CA ASP A 75 -4.06 -2.97 6.47
C ASP A 75 -2.59 -3.40 6.30
N ALA A 76 -1.70 -2.65 6.94
CA ALA A 76 -0.31 -3.06 7.17
C ALA A 76 0.01 -2.93 8.65
N LYS A 77 0.69 -3.93 9.19
CA LYS A 77 1.08 -3.99 10.59
C LYS A 77 2.60 -4.06 10.69
N CYS A 78 3.18 -3.17 11.50
CA CYS A 78 4.54 -3.33 11.93
C CYS A 78 4.61 -4.35 13.08
N VAL A 79 5.47 -5.35 12.97
CA VAL A 79 5.67 -6.37 14.02
C VAL A 79 7.16 -6.62 14.24
N CYS A 80 7.54 -7.02 15.45
CA CYS A 80 8.92 -7.42 15.73
C CYS A 80 9.32 -8.66 14.93
N LEU A 81 10.62 -8.75 14.60
CA LEU A 81 11.22 -9.94 14.01
C LEU A 81 11.18 -11.12 14.99
N PRO A 82 11.24 -12.37 14.51
CA PRO A 82 11.44 -13.53 15.37
C PRO A 82 12.65 -13.36 16.31
N GLY A 83 12.50 -13.79 17.56
CA GLY A 83 13.50 -13.57 18.60
C GLY A 83 13.46 -12.17 19.23
N TYR A 84 12.45 -11.36 18.88
CA TYR A 84 12.17 -10.07 19.50
C TYR A 84 10.70 -9.95 19.90
N LYS A 85 10.44 -9.23 20.99
CA LYS A 85 9.09 -8.84 21.42
C LYS A 85 9.03 -7.35 21.70
N GLU A 86 7.86 -6.77 21.50
CA GLU A 86 7.62 -5.34 21.77
C GLU A 86 7.55 -5.10 23.29
N ASP A 87 8.25 -4.08 23.78
CA ASP A 87 8.13 -3.62 25.16
C ASP A 87 7.00 -2.59 25.35
N ASN A 88 6.77 -2.15 26.58
CA ASN A 88 5.73 -1.14 26.90
C ASN A 88 5.96 0.23 26.24
N ARG A 89 7.09 0.44 25.56
CA ARG A 89 7.45 1.66 24.83
C ARG A 89 7.37 1.47 23.32
N GLY A 90 6.93 0.31 22.82
CA GLY A 90 6.86 0.02 21.39
C GLY A 90 8.21 -0.35 20.77
N ILE A 91 9.22 -0.75 21.57
CA ILE A 91 10.56 -1.09 21.07
C ILE A 91 10.74 -2.61 21.07
N CYS A 92 11.25 -3.16 19.97
CA CYS A 92 11.56 -4.58 19.86
C CYS A 92 12.80 -4.95 20.67
N GLN A 93 12.59 -5.61 21.82
CA GLN A 93 13.64 -6.12 22.69
C GLN A 93 13.91 -7.60 22.40
N PRO A 94 15.16 -8.07 22.56
CA PRO A 94 15.48 -9.49 22.37
C PRO A 94 14.70 -10.36 23.35
N CYS A 95 14.31 -11.54 22.89
CA CYS A 95 13.71 -12.56 23.72
C CYS A 95 14.70 -13.08 24.78
N ALA A 96 14.16 -13.64 25.86
CA ALA A 96 14.96 -14.34 26.84
C ALA A 96 15.64 -15.56 26.21
N PHE A 97 16.76 -16.00 26.80
CA PHE A 97 17.49 -17.18 26.34
C PHE A 97 16.54 -18.39 26.26
N GLY A 98 16.55 -19.08 25.12
CA GLY A 98 15.68 -20.23 24.84
C GLY A 98 14.37 -19.91 24.12
N TYR A 99 14.07 -18.64 23.82
CA TYR A 99 12.89 -18.24 23.05
C TYR A 99 13.29 -17.56 21.74
N SER A 100 12.82 -18.07 20.61
CA SER A 100 13.21 -17.61 19.27
C SER A 100 12.05 -17.29 18.34
N GLY A 101 10.82 -17.64 18.74
CA GLY A 101 9.62 -17.38 17.97
C GLY A 101 9.25 -15.90 17.87
N VAL A 102 8.21 -15.63 17.07
CA VAL A 102 7.57 -14.31 17.02
C VAL A 102 6.96 -14.03 18.39
N ASP A 103 7.17 -12.84 18.93
CA ASP A 103 6.68 -12.46 20.27
C ASP A 103 7.19 -13.40 21.40
N CYS A 104 8.37 -13.99 21.19
CA CYS A 104 8.98 -14.98 22.08
C CYS A 104 8.10 -16.21 22.35
N LYS A 105 7.21 -16.54 21.41
CA LYS A 105 6.39 -17.74 21.45
C LYS A 105 6.90 -18.71 20.40
N ASP A 106 7.63 -19.71 20.85
CA ASP A 106 7.99 -20.86 20.03
C ASP A 106 6.76 -21.77 20.03
N CYS A 107 6.22 -22.08 18.84
CA CYS A 107 5.04 -22.94 18.73
C CYS A 107 5.36 -24.32 19.30
N GLU A 108 4.62 -24.74 20.33
CA GLU A 108 4.42 -26.15 20.68
C GLU A 108 3.50 -26.84 19.66
#